data_AF-A0A9P1HSQ9-F1
#
_entry.id   AF-A0A9P1HSQ9-F1
#
_cell.length_a   1.000
_cell.length_b   1.000
_cell.length_c   1.000
_cell.angle_alpha   90.00
_cell.angle_beta   90.00
_cell.angle_gamma   90.00
#
_symmetry.space_group_name_H-M   'P 1'
#
loop_
_entity.id
_entity.type
_entity.pdbx_description
1 polymer ?
#
loop_
_entity_poly.entity_id
_entity_poly.type
_entity_poly.pdbx_seq_one_letter_code
_entity_poly.pdbx_strand_id
1 'polypeptide(L)'
;MQSGLVALFLLCLSVIVVSAADRDSNQKFKACCARQRTADKECKRRFCDFRAINQKNLVHYLNMCSPRHDTVQQMWDCASSRVDHTECCKQKKVSPICMPYCEANKRAPSDYLHHLTCLQNFDSIRDCFQDYLNTHPNIFGE
;
A
#
# COMPACT_ATOMS: atom_id res chain seq x y z
N MET A 1 57.85 12.12 15.98
CA MET A 1 56.54 12.32 16.66
C MET A 1 55.67 13.23 15.79
N GLN A 2 55.18 12.74 14.65
CA GLN A 2 54.37 13.57 13.72
C GLN A 2 53.40 12.72 12.87
N SER A 3 53.10 11.50 13.32
CA SER A 3 52.28 10.55 12.58
C SER A 3 50.92 10.29 13.24
N GLY A 4 50.70 10.81 14.45
CA GLY A 4 49.48 10.58 15.24
C GLY A 4 48.34 11.57 14.97
N LEU A 5 48.64 12.79 14.49
CA LEU A 5 47.60 13.81 14.30
C LEU A 5 46.81 13.61 12.99
N VAL A 6 47.42 13.02 11.97
CA VAL A 6 46.77 12.79 10.66
C VAL A 6 45.74 11.65 10.74
N ALA A 7 45.98 10.66 11.61
CA ALA A 7 45.06 9.55 11.81
C ALA A 7 43.75 9.97 12.51
N LEU A 8 43.77 11.03 13.32
CA LEU A 8 42.59 11.49 14.03
C LEU A 8 41.62 12.27 13.12
N PHE A 9 42.12 12.94 12.08
CA PHE A 9 41.28 13.66 11.11
C PHE A 9 40.58 12.73 10.11
N LEU A 10 41.14 11.54 9.84
CA LEU A 10 40.56 10.57 8.91
C LEU A 10 39.41 9.75 9.52
N LEU A 11 39.32 9.68 10.85
CA LEU A 11 38.22 9.00 11.55
C LEU A 11 36.91 9.80 11.57
N CYS A 12 36.91 11.08 11.16
CA CYS A 12 35.70 11.90 11.08
C CYS A 12 34.93 11.77 9.76
N LEU A 13 35.44 11.04 8.76
CA LEU A 13 34.81 10.94 7.42
C LEU A 13 33.78 9.83 7.27
N SER A 14 33.62 8.93 8.23
CA SER A 14 32.51 7.99 8.24
C SER A 14 31.33 8.56 9.03
N VAL A 15 30.90 9.78 8.71
CA VAL A 15 29.49 10.11 8.87
C VAL A 15 28.80 9.19 7.88
N ILE A 16 28.43 8.01 8.37
CA ILE A 16 27.56 7.08 7.66
C ILE A 16 26.28 7.88 7.48
N VAL A 17 26.15 8.51 6.32
CA VAL A 17 24.86 8.95 5.81
C VAL A 17 24.10 7.65 5.66
N VAL A 18 23.40 7.25 6.73
CA VAL A 18 22.36 6.24 6.66
C VAL A 18 21.26 6.92 5.86
N SER A 19 21.41 6.92 4.54
CA SER A 19 20.28 7.09 3.64
C SER A 19 19.33 5.98 4.06
N ALA A 20 18.25 6.34 4.75
CA ALA A 20 17.14 5.42 4.94
C ALA A 20 16.78 4.96 3.52
N ALA A 21 17.06 3.69 3.22
CA ALA A 21 16.71 3.12 1.93
C ALA A 21 15.23 3.42 1.72
N ASP A 22 14.90 4.17 0.65
CA ASP A 22 13.53 4.52 0.35
C ASP A 22 12.74 3.22 0.21
N ARG A 23 11.65 3.12 0.98
CA ARG A 23 10.86 1.90 1.02
C ARG A 23 10.12 1.77 -0.31
N ASP A 24 10.15 0.58 -0.89
CA ASP A 24 9.30 0.32 -2.05
C ASP A 24 7.80 0.39 -1.67
N SER A 25 6.92 0.56 -2.65
CA SER A 25 5.47 0.65 -2.44
C SER A 25 4.90 -0.51 -1.61
N ASN A 26 5.44 -1.71 -1.78
CA ASN A 26 4.99 -2.91 -1.11
C ASN A 26 5.43 -2.94 0.36
N GLN A 27 6.64 -2.45 0.65
CA GLN A 27 7.13 -2.22 2.01
C GLN A 27 6.30 -1.15 2.74
N LYS A 28 5.98 -0.04 2.07
CA LYS A 28 5.09 1.01 2.61
C LYS A 28 3.70 0.47 2.92
N PHE A 29 3.12 -0.32 2.01
CA PHE A 29 1.81 -0.96 2.23
C PHE A 29 1.83 -1.91 3.45
N LYS A 30 2.83 -2.79 3.54
CA LYS A 30 3.00 -3.72 4.67
C LYS A 30 3.13 -3.01 6.00
N ALA A 31 3.93 -1.96 6.04
CA ALA A 31 4.20 -1.22 7.25
C ALA A 31 2.96 -0.43 7.72
N CYS A 32 2.14 0.08 6.79
CA CYS A 32 0.81 0.59 7.13
C CYS A 32 -0.09 -0.48 7.75
N CYS A 33 -0.20 -1.66 7.12
CA CYS A 33 -1.01 -2.76 7.67
C CYS A 33 -0.56 -3.18 9.06
N ALA A 34 0.75 -3.20 9.34
CA ALA A 34 1.27 -3.54 10.65
C ALA A 34 0.75 -2.60 11.75
N ARG A 35 0.46 -1.33 11.41
CA ARG A 35 -0.12 -0.32 12.32
C ARG A 35 -1.63 -0.43 12.49
N GLN A 36 -2.34 -1.16 11.62
CA GLN A 36 -3.78 -1.41 11.74
C GLN A 36 -4.06 -2.45 12.84
N ARG A 37 -4.26 -2.00 14.08
CA ARG A 37 -4.38 -2.90 15.27
C ARG A 37 -5.66 -3.73 15.30
N THR A 38 -6.75 -3.25 14.72
CA THR A 38 -8.05 -3.92 14.72
C THR A 38 -8.26 -4.79 13.47
N ALA A 39 -7.44 -4.64 12.43
CA ALA A 39 -7.44 -5.53 11.28
C ALA A 39 -6.95 -6.93 11.66
N ASP A 40 -7.61 -7.96 11.11
CA ASP A 40 -7.32 -9.37 11.37
C ASP A 40 -5.87 -9.72 10.99
N LYS A 41 -5.19 -10.44 11.88
CA LYS A 41 -3.76 -10.75 11.74
C LYS A 41 -3.49 -11.64 10.53
N GLU A 42 -4.34 -12.63 10.26
CA GLU A 42 -4.12 -13.58 9.18
C GLU A 42 -4.40 -12.93 7.82
N CYS A 43 -5.44 -12.10 7.72
CA CYS A 43 -5.70 -11.28 6.54
C CYS A 43 -4.53 -10.37 6.19
N LYS A 44 -3.99 -9.63 7.17
CA LYS A 44 -2.81 -8.80 6.96
C LYS A 44 -1.61 -9.62 6.49
N ARG A 45 -1.35 -10.75 7.13
CA ARG A 45 -0.21 -11.63 6.80
C ARG A 45 -0.30 -12.15 5.36
N ARG A 46 -1.49 -12.50 4.89
CA ARG A 46 -1.69 -13.09 3.56
C ARG A 46 -1.82 -12.04 2.44
N PHE A 47 -2.43 -10.90 2.73
CA PHE A 47 -2.95 -10.02 1.68
C PHE A 47 -2.42 -8.59 1.72
N CYS A 48 -1.66 -8.17 2.73
CA CYS A 48 -0.94 -6.88 2.68
C CYS A 48 0.32 -6.98 1.80
N ASP A 49 0.13 -7.25 0.51
CA ASP A 49 1.15 -7.26 -0.53
C ASP A 49 0.44 -7.04 -1.87
N PHE A 50 0.89 -6.09 -2.69
CA PHE A 50 0.30 -5.80 -4.00
C PHE A 50 0.33 -7.01 -4.94
N ARG A 51 1.25 -7.96 -4.76
CA ARG A 51 1.24 -9.22 -5.52
C ARG A 51 0.19 -10.21 -4.99
N ALA A 52 -0.21 -10.12 -3.73
CA ALA A 52 -1.20 -11.01 -3.12
C ALA A 52 -2.63 -10.52 -3.34
N ILE A 53 -2.89 -9.22 -3.21
CA ILE A 53 -4.18 -8.60 -3.58
C ILE A 53 -4.20 -8.34 -5.08
N ASN A 54 -4.68 -9.31 -5.86
CA ASN A 54 -4.82 -9.21 -7.30
C ASN A 54 -6.17 -9.77 -7.74
N GLN A 55 -6.53 -9.58 -9.01
CA GLN A 55 -7.76 -10.07 -9.59
C GLN A 55 -7.98 -11.58 -9.33
N LYS A 56 -6.93 -12.41 -9.47
CA LYS A 56 -7.05 -13.87 -9.27
C LYS A 56 -7.35 -14.26 -7.82
N ASN A 57 -6.86 -13.47 -6.88
CA ASN A 57 -7.00 -13.71 -5.45
C ASN A 57 -8.15 -12.93 -4.80
N LEU A 58 -8.80 -12.00 -5.51
CA LEU A 58 -9.80 -11.09 -4.95
C LEU A 58 -10.94 -11.84 -4.24
N VAL A 59 -11.46 -12.90 -4.86
CA VAL A 59 -12.54 -13.70 -4.27
C VAL A 59 -12.08 -14.40 -2.99
N HIS A 60 -10.86 -14.94 -2.96
CA HIS A 60 -10.30 -15.57 -1.75
C HIS A 60 -10.08 -14.55 -0.62
N TYR A 61 -9.55 -13.38 -0.97
CA TYR A 61 -9.37 -12.25 -0.06
C TYR A 61 -10.69 -11.82 0.58
N LEU A 62 -11.73 -11.57 -0.23
CA LEU A 62 -13.03 -11.13 0.28
C LEU A 62 -13.71 -12.21 1.13
N ASN A 63 -13.71 -13.47 0.68
CA ASN A 63 -14.30 -14.57 1.46
C ASN A 63 -13.63 -14.75 2.82
N MET A 64 -12.31 -14.56 2.90
CA MET A 64 -11.59 -14.67 4.17
C MET A 64 -11.78 -13.43 5.05
N CYS A 65 -11.69 -12.24 4.48
CA CYS A 65 -11.45 -11.00 5.23
C CYS A 65 -12.68 -10.12 5.41
N SER A 66 -13.68 -10.18 4.52
CA SER A 66 -14.93 -9.43 4.68
C SER A 66 -15.70 -9.74 5.97
N PRO A 67 -15.78 -10.99 6.48
CA PRO A 67 -16.46 -11.24 7.75
C PRO A 67 -15.63 -10.83 9.00
N ARG A 68 -14.40 -10.34 8.83
CA ARG A 68 -13.47 -10.09 9.93
C ARG A 68 -13.37 -8.60 10.26
N HIS A 69 -14.40 -8.04 10.89
CA HIS A 69 -14.48 -6.62 11.25
C HIS A 69 -14.24 -5.70 10.02
N ASP A 70 -13.72 -4.49 10.24
CA ASP A 70 -13.34 -3.54 9.18
C ASP A 70 -12.01 -3.88 8.50
N THR A 71 -11.58 -5.15 8.47
CA THR A 71 -10.26 -5.54 7.95
C THR A 71 -10.08 -5.15 6.49
N VAL A 72 -11.08 -5.42 5.64
CA VAL A 72 -11.01 -5.10 4.20
C VAL A 72 -10.84 -3.60 4.00
N GLN A 73 -11.60 -2.77 4.73
CA GLN A 73 -11.49 -1.32 4.64
C GLN A 73 -10.14 -0.81 5.14
N GLN A 74 -9.65 -1.30 6.28
CA GLN A 74 -8.34 -0.89 6.82
C GLN A 74 -7.18 -1.24 5.87
N MET A 75 -7.26 -2.40 5.21
CA MET A 75 -6.29 -2.80 4.20
C MET A 75 -6.41 -1.96 2.93
N TRP A 76 -7.64 -1.64 2.50
CA TRP A 76 -7.89 -0.74 1.37
C TRP A 76 -7.31 0.65 1.62
N ASP A 77 -7.57 1.24 2.80
CA ASP A 77 -7.02 2.53 3.22
C ASP A 77 -5.50 2.55 3.18
N CYS A 78 -4.86 1.44 3.58
CA CYS A 78 -3.41 1.32 3.54
C CYS A 78 -2.86 1.22 2.12
N ALA A 79 -3.53 0.49 1.23
CA ALA A 79 -3.11 0.39 -0.17
C ALA A 79 -3.27 1.73 -0.89
N SER A 80 -4.44 2.37 -0.75
CA SER A 80 -4.78 3.61 -1.46
C SER A 80 -4.16 4.86 -0.86
N SER A 81 -3.60 4.76 0.34
CA SER A 81 -3.18 5.90 1.16
C SER A 81 -4.29 6.94 1.41
N ARG A 82 -5.57 6.55 1.28
CA ARG A 82 -6.75 7.44 1.37
C ARG A 82 -6.70 8.65 0.43
N VAL A 83 -6.08 8.48 -0.72
CA VAL A 83 -5.94 9.52 -1.76
C VAL A 83 -6.90 9.21 -2.92
N ASP A 84 -7.32 10.25 -3.65
CA ASP A 84 -8.12 10.09 -4.86
C ASP A 84 -7.25 9.69 -6.07
N HIS A 85 -7.53 8.50 -6.60
CA HIS A 85 -6.84 7.90 -7.75
C HIS A 85 -7.66 7.95 -9.03
N THR A 86 -8.77 8.70 -9.07
CA THR A 86 -9.71 8.73 -10.20
C THR A 86 -9.02 9.09 -11.52
N GLU A 87 -8.06 10.01 -11.51
CA GLU A 87 -7.31 10.37 -12.72
C GLU A 87 -6.44 9.23 -13.24
N CYS A 88 -5.76 8.49 -12.36
CA CYS A 88 -5.03 7.29 -12.75
C CYS A 88 -5.97 6.19 -13.27
N CYS A 89 -7.10 5.97 -12.59
CA CYS A 89 -8.09 4.98 -13.00
C CYS A 89 -8.70 5.28 -14.38
N LYS A 90 -8.98 6.56 -14.68
CA LYS A 90 -9.42 6.99 -16.02
C LYS A 90 -8.39 6.63 -17.09
N GLN A 91 -7.11 6.91 -16.83
CA GLN A 91 -6.02 6.59 -17.76
C GLN A 91 -5.87 5.08 -17.98
N LYS A 92 -6.05 4.27 -16.92
CA LYS A 92 -6.06 2.79 -17.00
C LYS A 92 -7.40 2.20 -17.46
N LYS A 93 -8.34 3.03 -17.95
CA LYS A 93 -9.64 2.62 -18.52
C LYS A 93 -10.50 1.80 -17.55
N VAL A 94 -10.45 2.11 -16.26
CA VAL A 94 -11.37 1.53 -15.28
C VAL A 94 -12.80 1.89 -15.68
N SER A 95 -13.72 0.94 -15.60
CA SER A 95 -15.13 1.15 -15.94
C SER A 95 -15.76 2.23 -15.04
N PRO A 96 -16.64 3.11 -15.56
CA PRO A 96 -17.30 4.13 -14.75
C PRO A 96 -18.01 3.59 -13.50
N ILE A 97 -18.61 2.40 -13.58
CA ILE A 97 -19.27 1.74 -12.43
C ILE A 97 -18.29 1.38 -11.30
N CYS A 98 -16.99 1.29 -11.61
CA CYS A 98 -15.94 0.93 -10.66
C CYS A 98 -15.15 2.13 -10.15
N MET A 99 -15.40 3.34 -10.65
CA MET A 99 -14.74 4.57 -10.18
C MET A 99 -14.90 4.85 -8.69
N PRO A 100 -16.00 4.48 -8.00
CA PRO A 100 -16.09 4.65 -6.55
C PRO A 100 -14.98 3.95 -5.76
N TYR A 101 -14.34 2.90 -6.31
CA TYR A 101 -13.17 2.28 -5.70
C TYR A 101 -11.89 3.11 -5.85
N CYS A 102 -11.81 3.99 -6.85
CA CYS A 102 -10.68 4.86 -7.14
C CYS A 102 -10.67 6.15 -6.31
N GLU A 103 -11.86 6.66 -5.95
CA GLU A 103 -11.96 7.90 -5.15
C GLU A 103 -11.19 7.78 -3.84
N ALA A 104 -11.22 6.60 -3.19
CA ALA A 104 -10.43 6.07 -2.07
C ALA A 104 -10.10 6.97 -0.84
N ASN A 105 -10.36 8.28 -0.91
CA ASN A 105 -10.50 9.27 0.15
C ASN A 105 -11.83 9.10 0.91
N LYS A 106 -12.74 8.32 0.34
CA LYS A 106 -13.99 7.84 0.94
C LYS A 106 -13.89 6.35 1.21
N ARG A 107 -14.81 5.86 2.05
CA ARG A 107 -14.97 4.42 2.28
C ARG A 107 -15.27 3.72 0.95
N ALA A 108 -14.57 2.62 0.69
CA ALA A 108 -14.82 1.85 -0.52
C ALA A 108 -16.23 1.23 -0.44
N PRO A 109 -16.91 1.01 -1.58
CA PRO A 109 -18.13 0.22 -1.60
C PRO A 109 -17.88 -1.11 -0.88
N SER A 110 -18.70 -1.44 0.12
CA SER A 110 -18.46 -2.58 1.01
C SER A 110 -19.26 -3.83 0.66
N ASP A 111 -20.21 -3.72 -0.28
CA ASP A 111 -21.02 -4.87 -0.65
C ASP A 111 -20.24 -5.82 -1.57
N TYR A 112 -20.39 -7.11 -1.30
CA TYR A 112 -19.64 -8.16 -1.99
C TYR A 112 -19.91 -8.21 -3.50
N LEU A 113 -21.12 -7.84 -3.93
CA LEU A 113 -21.52 -7.92 -5.33
C LEU A 113 -20.81 -6.87 -6.19
N HIS A 114 -20.71 -5.62 -5.73
CA HIS A 114 -19.95 -4.59 -6.46
C HIS A 114 -18.47 -4.97 -6.59
N HIS A 115 -17.88 -5.65 -5.61
CA HIS A 115 -16.51 -6.13 -5.73
C HIS A 115 -16.37 -7.15 -6.87
N LEU A 116 -17.32 -8.07 -7.00
CA LEU A 116 -17.32 -9.06 -8.09
C LEU A 116 -17.59 -8.40 -9.45
N THR A 117 -18.48 -7.42 -9.54
CA THR A 117 -18.71 -6.64 -10.76
C THR A 117 -17.43 -5.95 -11.23
N CYS A 118 -16.63 -5.46 -10.29
CA CYS A 118 -15.38 -4.74 -10.58
C CYS A 118 -14.13 -5.62 -10.64
N LEU A 119 -14.28 -6.95 -10.57
CA LEU A 119 -13.17 -7.90 -10.58
C LEU A 119 -12.18 -7.68 -11.73
N GLN A 120 -12.68 -7.44 -12.95
CA GLN A 120 -11.84 -7.21 -14.15
C GLN A 120 -11.07 -5.88 -14.13
N ASN A 121 -11.48 -4.93 -13.29
CA ASN A 121 -10.83 -3.63 -13.13
C ASN A 121 -9.87 -3.61 -11.93
N PHE A 122 -9.87 -4.67 -11.12
CA PHE A 122 -9.20 -4.68 -9.83
C PHE A 122 -7.69 -4.49 -9.94
N ASP A 123 -7.05 -5.16 -10.90
CA ASP A 123 -5.60 -5.00 -11.12
C ASP A 123 -5.26 -3.57 -11.57
N SER A 124 -6.07 -2.96 -12.45
CA SER A 124 -5.87 -1.55 -12.84
C SER A 124 -6.00 -0.58 -11.66
N ILE A 125 -6.99 -0.78 -10.79
CA ILE A 125 -7.18 0.04 -9.58
C ILE A 125 -5.99 -0.14 -8.62
N ARG A 126 -5.61 -1.39 -8.36
CA ARG A 126 -4.46 -1.73 -7.53
C ARG A 126 -3.18 -1.10 -8.04
N ASP A 127 -2.93 -1.15 -9.35
CA ASP A 127 -1.71 -0.60 -9.92
C ASP A 127 -1.63 0.91 -9.67
N CYS A 128 -2.75 1.65 -9.72
CA CYS A 128 -2.76 3.06 -9.34
C CYS A 128 -2.32 3.30 -7.90
N PHE A 129 -2.77 2.46 -6.97
CA PHE A 129 -2.37 2.54 -5.56
C PHE A 129 -0.88 2.25 -5.39
N GLN A 130 -0.38 1.24 -6.11
CA GLN A 130 1.03 0.87 -6.08
C GLN A 130 1.91 1.97 -6.70
N ASP A 131 1.52 2.53 -7.85
CA ASP A 131 2.21 3.61 -8.56
C ASP A 131 2.31 4.86 -7.67
N TYR A 132 1.25 5.19 -6.93
CA TYR A 132 1.26 6.28 -5.95
C TYR A 132 2.30 6.04 -4.84
N LEU A 133 2.25 4.87 -4.18
CA LEU A 133 3.17 4.54 -3.09
C LEU A 133 4.65 4.40 -3.54
N ASN A 134 4.92 4.24 -4.82
CA ASN A 134 6.31 4.29 -5.33
C ASN A 134 6.94 5.67 -5.18
N THR A 135 6.13 6.73 -5.09
CA THR A 135 6.62 8.13 -5.09
C THR A 135 6.12 8.95 -3.89
N HIS A 136 5.22 8.38 -3.09
CA HIS A 136 4.58 9.05 -1.96
C HIS A 136 4.66 8.19 -0.69
N PRO A 137 4.50 8.80 0.49
CA PRO A 137 4.39 8.04 1.72
C PRO A 137 3.02 7.36 1.88
N ASN A 138 2.95 6.35 2.75
CA ASN A 138 1.66 5.82 3.21
C ASN A 138 0.93 6.79 4.18
N ILE A 139 -0.28 6.44 4.65
CA ILE A 139 -1.07 7.26 5.59
C ILE A 139 -0.35 7.61 6.91
N PHE A 140 0.77 6.97 7.21
CA PHE A 140 1.56 7.16 8.42
C PHE A 140 2.93 7.82 8.17
N GLY A 141 3.20 8.26 6.93
CA GLY A 141 4.42 9.01 6.60
C GLY A 141 5.65 8.15 6.27
N GLU A 142 5.48 6.87 5.96
CA GLU A 142 6.59 5.96 5.59
C GLU A 142 6.77 5.77 4.08
#